data_AF-A0ABD0R6F2-F1
#
_entry.id   AF-A0ABD0R6F2-F1
#
_cell.length_a   1.000
_cell.length_b   1.000
_cell.length_c   1.000
_cell.angle_alpha   90.00
_cell.angle_beta   90.00
_cell.angle_gamma   90.00
#
_symmetry.space_group_name_H-M   'P 1'
#
loop_
_entity.id
_entity.type
_entity.pdbx_description
1 polymer ?
#
loop_
_entity_poly.entity_id
_entity_poly.type
_entity_poly.pdbx_seq_one_letter_code
_entity_poly.pdbx_strand_id
1 'polypeptide(L)' 'LKQIHALSIQGNYELRIDLEDFENSTAFAQYGVFGVGLFSVDPEDDGYPLTIADYTGTA' A
#
# COMPACT_ATOMS: atom_id res chain seq x y z
N LEU A 1 -8.18 -9.24 -0.39
CA LEU A 1 -7.00 -8.81 -1.16
C LEU A 1 -7.26 -8.73 -2.67
N LYS A 2 -8.15 -9.57 -3.26
CA LYS A 2 -8.61 -9.49 -4.66
C LYS A 2 -8.87 -8.07 -5.20
N GLN A 3 -9.63 -7.25 -4.47
CA GLN A 3 -9.97 -5.89 -4.91
C GLN A 3 -8.76 -4.94 -4.94
N ILE A 4 -7.85 -5.07 -3.97
CA ILE A 4 -6.64 -4.23 -3.90
C ILE A 4 -5.62 -4.64 -4.97
N HIS A 5 -5.47 -5.94 -5.22
CA HIS A 5 -4.70 -6.45 -6.35
C HIS A 5 -5.27 -5.90 -7.67
N ALA A 6 -6.57 -6.06 -7.92
CA ALA A 6 -7.20 -5.61 -9.16
C ALA A 6 -7.05 -4.10 -9.41
N LEU A 7 -6.99 -3.28 -8.36
CA LEU A 7 -6.74 -1.84 -8.47
C LEU A 7 -5.25 -1.54 -8.70
N SER A 8 -4.36 -2.09 -7.88
CA SER A 8 -2.93 -1.73 -7.91
C SER A 8 -2.16 -2.22 -9.14
N ILE A 9 -2.67 -3.22 -9.88
CA ILE A 9 -2.03 -3.65 -11.14
C ILE A 9 -2.34 -2.74 -12.34
N GLN A 10 -3.33 -1.85 -12.23
CA GLN A 10 -3.79 -1.03 -13.37
C GLN A 10 -2.86 0.14 -13.71
N GLY A 11 -1.93 0.47 -12.81
CA GLY A 11 -1.00 1.57 -12.95
C GLY A 11 -0.18 1.75 -11.70
N ASN A 12 0.55 2.86 -11.62
CA ASN A 12 1.32 3.19 -10.42
C ASN A 12 0.40 3.86 -9.41
N TYR A 13 0.30 3.28 -8.22
CA TYR A 13 -0.46 3.83 -7.10
C TYR A 13 0.47 4.21 -5.96
N GLU A 14 0.09 5.25 -5.24
CA GLU A 14 0.68 5.64 -3.98
C GLU A 14 -0.19 5.16 -2.82
N LEU A 15 0.41 4.86 -1.68
CA LEU A 15 -0.31 4.54 -0.44
C LEU A 15 -0.12 5.67 0.57
N ARG A 16 -1.23 6.26 1.03
CA ARG A 16 -1.26 7.23 2.12
C ARG A 16 -1.98 6.64 3.32
N ILE A 17 -1.31 6.67 4.47
CA ILE A 17 -1.82 6.24 5.76
C ILE A 17 -1.81 7.45 6.67
N ASP A 18 -2.98 7.87 7.13
CA ASP A 18 -3.12 8.90 8.16
C ASP A 18 -3.41 8.23 9.51
N LEU A 19 -2.73 8.69 10.55
CA LEU A 19 -2.76 8.15 11.90
C LEU A 19 -3.20 9.25 12.87
N GLU A 20 -4.02 8.89 13.85
CA GLU A 20 -4.42 9.74 14.96
C GLU A 20 -4.31 8.95 16.26
N ASP A 21 -3.68 9.53 17.29
CA ASP A 21 -3.64 8.95 18.63
C ASP A 21 -4.82 9.41 19.51
N PHE A 22 -4.95 8.85 20.70
CA PHE A 22 -6.02 9.21 21.64
C PHE A 22 -5.86 10.62 22.25
N GLU A 23 -4.73 11.28 22.03
CA GLU A 23 -4.42 12.65 22.45
C GLU A 23 -4.60 13.66 21.31
N ASN A 24 -5.24 13.25 20.21
CA ASN A 24 -5.47 14.04 18.99
C ASN A 24 -4.20 14.48 18.24
N SER A 25 -3.06 13.83 18.48
CA SER A 25 -1.88 14.00 17.62
C SER A 25 -2.10 13.27 16.31
N THR A 26 -1.76 13.93 15.21
CA THR A 26 -1.87 13.34 13.86
C THR A 26 -0.50 13.14 13.24
N ALA A 27 -0.34 12.04 12.53
CA ALA A 27 0.86 11.72 11.78
C ALA A 27 0.50 11.02 10.47
N PHE A 28 1.46 10.91 9.55
CA PHE A 28 1.20 10.22 8.29
C PHE A 28 2.40 9.44 7.77
N ALA A 29 2.09 8.40 7.01
CA ALA A 29 3.03 7.64 6.20
C ALA A 29 2.54 7.62 4.75
N GLN A 30 3.37 8.08 3.82
CA GLN A 30 3.11 8.05 2.39
C GLN A 30 4.18 7.22 1.68
N TYR A 31 3.76 6.42 0.72
CA TYR A 31 4.63 5.56 -0.08
C TYR A 31 4.36 5.83 -1.56
N GLY A 32 5.37 6.31 -2.28
CA GLY A 32 5.27 6.64 -3.70
C GLY A 32 5.09 5.43 -4.62
N VAL A 33 5.40 4.23 -4.13
CA VAL A 33 5.13 2.97 -4.83
C VAL A 33 4.33 2.07 -3.92
N PHE A 34 3.16 1.63 -4.37
CA PHE A 34 2.33 0.64 -3.71
C PHE A 34 1.69 -0.31 -4.72
N GLY A 35 1.81 -1.61 -4.45
CA GLY A 35 1.02 -2.61 -5.15
C GLY A 35 1.02 -3.96 -4.47
N VAL A 36 0.00 -4.75 -4.81
CA VAL A 36 -0.22 -6.07 -4.21
C VAL A 36 -0.28 -7.07 -5.34
N GLY A 37 0.62 -8.08 -5.34
CA GLY A 37 0.67 -9.13 -6.35
C GLY A 37 1.05 -8.67 -7.76
N LEU A 38 1.82 -7.57 -7.89
CA LEU A 38 2.15 -6.94 -9.18
C LEU A 38 2.79 -7.88 -10.22
N PHE A 39 3.52 -8.89 -9.76
CA PHE A 39 4.23 -9.85 -10.61
C PHE A 39 3.73 -11.29 -10.45
N SER A 40 2.63 -11.48 -9.73
CA SER A 40 2.07 -12.80 -9.45
C SER A 40 1.26 -13.30 -10.64
N VAL A 41 1.47 -14.56 -11.03
CA VAL A 41 0.64 -15.24 -12.03
C VAL A 41 -0.67 -15.68 -11.39
N ASP A 42 -0.61 -16.19 -10.16
CA ASP A 42 -1.77 -16.42 -9.30
C ASP A 42 -1.55 -15.72 -7.94
N PRO A 43 -2.11 -14.52 -7.74
CA PRO A 43 -1.91 -13.75 -6.51
C PRO A 43 -2.55 -14.40 -5.28
N GLU A 44 -3.49 -15.34 -5.44
CA GLU A 44 -4.10 -16.03 -4.30
C GLU A 44 -3.17 -17.09 -3.74
N ASP A 45 -2.59 -17.90 -4.63
CA ASP A 45 -1.62 -18.94 -4.27
C ASP A 45 -0.28 -18.33 -3.86
N ASP A 46 0.13 -17.21 -4.47
CA ASP A 46 1.34 -16.46 -4.11
C ASP A 46 1.17 -15.65 -2.80
N GLY A 47 -0.04 -15.61 -2.23
CA GLY A 47 -0.30 -14.95 -0.95
C GLY A 47 -0.28 -13.42 -1.00
N TYR A 48 -0.53 -12.82 -2.16
CA TYR A 48 -0.62 -11.38 -2.38
C TYR A 48 0.61 -10.59 -1.89
N PRO A 49 1.81 -10.82 -2.48
CA PRO A 49 3.03 -10.16 -2.05
C PRO A 49 2.91 -8.63 -2.14
N LEU A 50 3.29 -7.94 -1.07
CA LEU A 50 3.26 -6.48 -0.98
C LEU A 50 4.53 -5.90 -1.61
N THR A 51 4.34 -4.97 -2.54
CA THR A 51 5.40 -4.10 -3.08
C THR A 51 5.16 -2.69 -2.56
N ILE A 52 6.14 -2.14 -1.84
CA ILE A 52 6.04 -0.80 -1.26
C ILE A 52 7.42 -0.10 -1.25
N ALA A 53 7.49 1.16 -1.67
CA ALA A 53 8.72 1.95 -1.71
C ALA A 53 8.45 3.47 -1.61
N ASP A 54 9.52 4.27 -1.62
CA ASP A 54 9.50 5.74 -1.60
C ASP A 54 8.72 6.33 -0.41
N TYR A 55 9.14 5.95 0.79
CA TYR A 55 8.56 6.45 2.04
C TYR A 55 8.80 7.95 2.23
N THR A 56 7.74 8.67 2.58
CA THR A 56 7.75 10.05 3.08
C THR A 56 6.70 10.19 4.18
N GLY A 57 7.03 10.80 5.31
CA GLY A 57 6.09 10.79 6.44
C GLY A 57 6.59 11.50 7.69
N THR A 58 5.64 11.74 8.59
CA THR A 58 5.88 12.24 9.96
C THR A 58 5.45 11.25 11.03
N ALA A 59 4.98 10.06 10.61
CA ALA A 59 4.67 8.92 11.48
C ALA A 59 5.94 8.17 11.92
#